data_AF-A0A519UQ08-F1
#
_entry.id   AF-A0A519UQ08-F1
#
_cell.length_a   1.000
_cell.length_b   1.000
_cell.length_c   1.000
_cell.angle_alpha   90.00
_cell.angle_beta   90.00
_cell.angle_gamma   90.00
#
_symmetry.space_group_name_H-M   'P 1'
#
loop_
_entity.id
_entity.type
_entity.pdbx_description
1 polymer ?
#
loop_
_entity_poly.entity_id
_entity_poly.type
_entity_poly.pdbx_seq_one_letter_code
_entity_poly.pdbx_strand_id
1 'polypeptide(L)'
;MPAALGTALLSWNLAFGLVPAHLLDYTGTGPALRARVMGQPSAWFLLRDPNLLRNQLHYYTGHPNGAPRVVGLAGQDAAVFRAWLAGRLAAGQLVYTDALGGYRPLDRAWLTQGEAAQALLAEWPTAPVDSVSTFFGPCYLTRVGGLSH
;
A
#
# COMPACT_ATOMS: atom_id res chain seq x y z
N MET A 1 21.78 2.35 40.25
CA MET A 1 21.77 2.48 38.77
C MET A 1 20.37 2.42 38.09
N PRO A 2 19.26 2.91 38.67
CA PRO A 2 17.97 2.93 37.96
C PRO A 2 17.78 4.16 37.05
N ALA A 3 18.40 5.30 37.38
CA ALA A 3 18.24 6.54 36.63
C ALA A 3 18.77 6.43 35.19
N ALA A 4 19.94 5.82 34.98
CA ALA A 4 20.53 5.66 33.66
C ALA A 4 19.69 4.76 32.73
N LEU A 5 19.07 3.71 33.28
CA LEU A 5 18.11 2.85 32.57
C LEU A 5 16.84 3.62 32.20
N GLY A 6 16.32 4.43 33.13
CA GLY A 6 15.18 5.31 32.87
C GLY A 6 15.47 6.32 31.77
N THR A 7 16.64 6.98 31.80
CA THR A 7 17.05 7.92 30.75
C THR A 7 17.26 7.23 29.42
N ALA A 8 17.85 6.03 29.39
CA ALA A 8 18.04 5.27 28.15
C ALA A 8 16.69 4.86 27.52
N LEU A 9 15.74 4.38 28.34
CA LEU A 9 14.39 4.03 27.87
C LEU A 9 13.62 5.27 27.42
N LEU A 10 13.76 6.39 28.12
CA LEU A 10 13.11 7.65 27.73
C LEU A 10 13.68 8.16 26.40
N SER A 11 15.01 8.17 26.25
CA SER A 11 15.68 8.56 24.99
C SER A 11 15.31 7.64 23.83
N TRP A 12 15.18 6.34 24.09
CA TRP A 12 14.69 5.37 23.11
C TRP A 12 13.25 5.69 22.68
N ASN A 13 12.34 5.88 23.64
CA ASN A 13 10.95 6.23 23.32
C ASN A 13 10.82 7.59 22.62
N LEU A 14 11.65 8.58 22.98
CA LEU A 14 11.70 9.88 22.30
C LEU A 14 12.23 9.76 20.87
N ALA A 15 13.26 8.97 20.63
CA ALA A 15 13.81 8.76 19.29
C ALA A 15 12.76 8.16 18.33
N PHE A 16 11.92 7.22 18.80
CA PHE A 16 10.86 6.63 17.98
C PHE A 16 9.55 7.42 18.00
N GLY A 17 9.28 8.17 19.06
CA GLY A 17 8.06 8.97 19.22
C GLY A 17 8.12 10.34 18.55
N LEU A 18 9.31 10.92 18.39
CA LEU A 18 9.51 12.22 17.74
C LEU A 18 9.83 12.11 16.26
N VAL A 19 10.42 11.01 15.80
CA VAL A 19 10.66 10.81 14.36
C VAL A 19 9.31 10.55 13.70
N PRO A 20 8.86 11.44 12.80
CA PRO A 20 7.60 11.24 12.11
C PRO A 20 7.62 9.92 11.35
N ALA A 21 6.60 9.09 11.55
CA ALA A 21 6.50 7.78 10.89
C ALA A 21 6.56 7.88 9.35
N HIS A 22 6.21 9.03 8.76
CA HIS A 22 6.32 9.28 7.33
C HIS A 22 7.76 9.51 6.82
N LEU A 23 8.73 9.78 7.71
CA LEU A 23 10.16 9.84 7.39
C LEU A 23 10.83 8.46 7.48
N LEU A 24 10.17 7.49 8.12
CA LEU A 24 10.60 6.10 8.16
C LEU A 24 10.13 5.39 6.86
N ASP A 25 10.55 5.90 5.70
CA ASP A 25 10.37 5.18 4.42
C ASP A 25 11.63 4.38 4.10
N TYR A 26 11.71 3.18 4.65
CA TYR A 26 12.82 2.24 4.44
C TYR A 26 12.77 1.54 3.08
N THR A 27 11.68 1.69 2.31
CA THR A 27 11.51 1.02 1.01
C THR A 27 11.50 1.98 -0.19
N GLY A 28 11.34 3.28 0.02
CA GLY A 28 11.21 4.29 -1.04
C GLY A 28 9.88 4.20 -1.81
N THR A 29 8.99 3.29 -1.41
CA THR A 29 7.72 3.00 -2.11
C THR A 29 6.69 4.10 -1.89
N GLY A 30 6.76 4.81 -0.76
CA GLY A 30 5.78 5.82 -0.39
C GLY A 30 5.72 7.01 -1.36
N PRO A 31 6.82 7.74 -1.59
CA PRO A 31 6.88 8.87 -2.51
C PRO A 31 6.48 8.52 -3.95
N ALA A 32 6.95 7.38 -4.46
CA ALA A 32 6.62 6.94 -5.82
C ALA A 32 5.13 6.63 -5.96
N LEU A 33 4.56 5.88 -5.01
CA LEU A 33 3.14 5.57 -5.00
C LEU A 33 2.28 6.82 -4.80
N ARG A 34 2.71 7.74 -3.93
CA ARG A 34 2.06 9.04 -3.74
C ARG A 34 2.02 9.85 -5.03
N ALA A 35 3.16 9.98 -5.73
CA ALA A 35 3.21 10.68 -7.01
C ALA A 35 2.25 10.05 -8.02
N ARG A 36 2.17 8.71 -8.05
CA ARG A 36 1.25 7.99 -8.93
C ARG A 36 -0.22 8.27 -8.61
N VAL A 37 -0.61 8.21 -7.33
CA VAL A 37 -1.98 8.50 -6.89
C VAL A 37 -2.38 9.94 -7.20
N MET A 38 -1.49 10.90 -6.95
CA MET A 38 -1.73 12.31 -7.24
C MET A 38 -1.83 12.59 -8.75
N GLY A 39 -1.08 11.84 -9.58
CA GLY A 39 -1.13 11.94 -11.03
C GLY A 39 -2.35 11.26 -11.68
N GLN A 40 -3.07 10.39 -10.94
CA GLN A 40 -4.22 9.64 -11.45
C GLN A 40 -5.38 9.65 -10.45
N PRO A 41 -5.97 10.82 -10.16
CA PRO A 41 -7.01 10.97 -9.12
C PRO A 41 -8.31 10.23 -9.46
N SER A 42 -8.50 9.82 -10.72
CA SER A 42 -9.64 9.02 -11.17
C SER A 42 -9.42 7.50 -11.04
N ALA A 43 -8.21 7.03 -10.79
CA ALA A 43 -7.93 5.62 -10.63
C ALA A 43 -8.20 5.12 -9.21
N TRP A 44 -8.51 3.84 -9.09
CA TRP A 44 -8.57 3.12 -7.81
C TRP A 44 -7.25 2.43 -7.52
N PHE A 45 -6.79 2.53 -6.27
CA PHE A 45 -5.56 1.90 -5.79
C PHE A 45 -5.92 0.91 -4.68
N LEU A 46 -5.79 -0.37 -4.98
CA LEU A 46 -5.95 -1.50 -4.08
C LEU A 46 -4.61 -1.81 -3.44
N LEU A 47 -4.40 -1.30 -2.24
CA LEU A 47 -3.10 -1.38 -1.60
C LEU A 47 -3.10 -2.43 -0.50
N ARG A 48 -1.93 -3.06 -0.31
CA ARG A 48 -1.67 -3.90 0.87
C ARG A 48 -1.77 -3.10 2.15
N ASP A 49 -1.10 -1.95 2.19
CA ASP A 49 -1.14 -1.01 3.30
C ASP A 49 -1.68 0.35 2.83
N PRO A 50 -3.01 0.54 2.82
CA PRO A 50 -3.60 1.83 2.45
C PRO A 50 -3.31 2.92 3.48
N ASN A 51 -3.04 2.56 4.74
CA ASN A 51 -2.88 3.52 5.84
C ASN A 51 -1.54 4.23 5.76
N LEU A 52 -0.48 3.52 5.39
CA LEU A 52 0.82 4.14 5.13
C LEU A 52 0.70 5.26 4.08
N LEU A 53 0.06 4.98 2.94
CA LEU A 53 -0.12 5.98 1.90
C LEU A 53 -1.06 7.11 2.32
N ARG A 54 -2.19 6.80 2.97
CA ARG A 54 -3.14 7.81 3.47
C ARG A 54 -2.46 8.76 4.47
N ASN A 55 -1.64 8.24 5.37
CA ASN A 55 -0.88 9.04 6.31
C ASN A 55 0.09 9.97 5.56
N GLN A 56 0.85 9.44 4.60
CA GLN A 56 1.76 10.25 3.79
C GLN A 56 1.03 11.35 2.99
N LEU A 57 -0.14 11.03 2.44
CA LEU A 57 -0.98 12.00 1.73
C LEU A 57 -1.53 13.06 2.69
N HIS A 58 -1.99 12.68 3.87
CA HIS A 58 -2.46 13.62 4.89
C HIS A 58 -1.36 14.59 5.29
N TYR A 59 -0.14 14.10 5.58
CA TYR A 59 0.99 14.94 5.91
C TYR A 59 1.39 15.88 4.76
N TYR A 60 1.37 15.40 3.52
CA TYR A 60 1.82 16.18 2.37
C TYR A 60 0.79 17.20 1.87
N THR A 61 -0.50 16.87 1.97
CA THR A 61 -1.58 17.70 1.43
C THR A 61 -2.36 18.46 2.50
N GLY A 62 -2.17 18.13 3.78
CA GLY A 62 -3.01 18.63 4.89
C GLY A 62 -4.41 18.02 4.92
N HIS A 63 -4.80 17.19 3.96
CA HIS A 63 -6.15 16.67 3.82
C HIS A 63 -6.24 15.18 4.19
N PRO A 64 -6.89 14.82 5.31
CA PRO A 64 -6.98 13.42 5.76
C PRO A 64 -7.73 12.51 4.79
N ASN A 65 -8.61 13.08 3.96
CA ASN A 65 -9.37 12.38 2.93
C ASN A 65 -8.88 12.67 1.50
N GLY A 66 -7.63 13.09 1.33
CA GLY A 66 -7.07 13.51 0.03
C GLY A 66 -7.03 12.41 -1.06
N ALA A 67 -7.23 11.14 -0.70
CA ALA A 67 -7.33 10.04 -1.66
C ALA A 67 -8.47 9.05 -1.32
N PRO A 68 -9.73 9.39 -1.68
CA PRO A 68 -10.88 8.53 -1.43
C PRO A 68 -10.84 7.23 -2.24
N ARG A 69 -9.97 7.16 -3.27
CA ARG A 69 -9.84 6.00 -4.17
C ARG A 69 -8.72 5.04 -3.79
N VAL A 70 -8.21 5.13 -2.55
CA VAL A 70 -7.26 4.17 -1.98
C VAL A 70 -8.01 3.23 -1.06
N VAL A 71 -7.96 1.92 -1.33
CA VAL A 71 -8.69 0.87 -0.61
C VAL A 71 -7.71 -0.22 -0.16
N GLY A 72 -7.92 -0.78 1.03
CA GLY A 72 -7.14 -1.91 1.54
C GLY A 72 -7.68 -3.25 1.09
N LEU A 73 -6.78 -4.20 0.82
CA LEU A 73 -7.14 -5.59 0.49
C LEU A 73 -7.30 -6.49 1.73
N ALA A 74 -6.62 -6.19 2.83
CA ALA A 74 -6.67 -7.01 4.04
C ALA A 74 -8.05 -6.98 4.71
N GLY A 75 -8.55 -8.15 5.12
CA GLY A 75 -9.79 -8.29 5.91
C GLY A 75 -11.09 -8.04 5.14
N GLN A 76 -11.05 -7.95 3.81
CA GLN A 76 -12.24 -7.79 2.98
C GLN A 76 -13.04 -9.11 2.89
N ASP A 77 -14.36 -9.01 2.93
CA ASP A 77 -15.22 -10.13 2.52
C ASP A 77 -15.08 -10.34 1.01
N ALA A 78 -14.77 -11.58 0.61
CA ALA A 78 -14.48 -11.90 -0.77
C ALA A 78 -15.67 -11.64 -1.70
N ALA A 79 -16.90 -12.00 -1.30
CA ALA A 79 -18.06 -11.84 -2.16
C ALA A 79 -18.38 -10.36 -2.40
N VAL A 80 -18.36 -9.56 -1.33
CA VAL A 80 -18.61 -8.11 -1.40
C VAL A 80 -17.52 -7.41 -2.21
N PHE A 81 -16.26 -7.74 -1.96
CA PHE A 81 -15.13 -7.13 -2.66
C PHE A 81 -15.15 -7.45 -4.15
N ARG A 82 -15.40 -8.71 -4.52
CA ARG A 82 -15.43 -9.14 -5.92
C ARG A 82 -16.57 -8.47 -6.69
N ALA A 83 -17.76 -8.37 -6.09
CA ALA A 83 -18.88 -7.64 -6.69
C ALA A 83 -18.56 -6.15 -6.89
N TRP A 84 -17.94 -5.52 -5.89
CA TRP A 84 -17.48 -4.14 -6.00
C TRP A 84 -16.45 -3.97 -7.11
N LEU A 85 -15.42 -4.83 -7.17
CA LEU A 85 -14.35 -4.76 -8.16
C LEU A 85 -14.89 -4.95 -9.57
N ALA A 86 -15.76 -5.94 -9.77
CA ALA A 86 -16.44 -6.18 -11.04
C ALA A 86 -17.22 -4.94 -11.50
N GLY A 87 -17.97 -4.29 -10.61
CA GLY A 87 -18.70 -3.06 -10.93
C GLY A 87 -17.78 -1.90 -11.34
N ARG A 88 -16.61 -1.76 -10.70
CA ARG A 88 -15.63 -0.72 -11.05
C ARG A 88 -14.99 -0.96 -12.41
N LEU A 89 -14.62 -2.20 -12.70
CA LEU A 89 -14.05 -2.58 -13.98
C LEU A 89 -15.08 -2.48 -15.12
N ALA A 90 -16.31 -2.89 -14.88
CA ALA A 90 -17.42 -2.74 -15.85
C ALA A 90 -17.72 -1.27 -16.16
N ALA A 91 -17.51 -0.37 -15.20
CA ALA A 91 -17.61 1.08 -15.38
C ALA A 91 -16.38 1.70 -16.09
N GLY A 92 -15.45 0.89 -16.60
CA GLY A 92 -14.25 1.35 -17.30
C GLY A 92 -13.23 2.05 -16.41
N GLN A 93 -13.32 1.88 -15.09
CA GLN A 93 -12.42 2.55 -14.16
C GLN A 93 -11.07 1.84 -14.11
N LEU A 94 -10.00 2.63 -14.02
CA LEU A 94 -8.64 2.10 -13.84
C LEU A 94 -8.48 1.62 -12.40
N VAL A 95 -7.97 0.40 -12.23
CA VAL A 95 -7.70 -0.21 -10.92
C VAL A 95 -6.26 -0.70 -10.91
N TYR A 96 -5.49 -0.27 -9.91
CA TYR A 96 -4.10 -0.68 -9.70
C TYR A 96 -3.97 -1.38 -8.35
N THR A 97 -3.02 -2.30 -8.26
CA THR A 97 -2.67 -3.01 -7.03
C THR A 97 -1.17 -3.14 -6.87
N ASP A 98 -0.67 -3.00 -5.65
CA ASP A 98 0.70 -3.39 -5.33
C ASP A 98 0.76 -4.82 -4.78
N ALA A 99 -0.36 -5.50 -4.56
CA ALA A 99 -0.43 -6.72 -3.76
C ALA A 99 0.05 -8.00 -4.43
N LEU A 100 0.28 -7.97 -5.75
CA LEU A 100 0.52 -9.18 -6.55
C LEU A 100 2.01 -9.47 -6.80
N GLY A 101 2.94 -8.65 -6.30
CA GLY A 101 4.37 -8.88 -6.53
C GLY A 101 5.33 -8.15 -5.61
N GLY A 102 6.61 -8.52 -5.75
CA GLY A 102 7.78 -7.93 -5.11
C GLY A 102 8.42 -8.79 -4.03
N TYR A 103 9.76 -8.79 -3.98
CA TYR A 103 10.54 -9.53 -2.98
C TYR A 103 10.46 -8.82 -1.63
N ARG A 104 10.21 -9.59 -0.55
CA ARG A 104 10.05 -9.06 0.81
C ARG A 104 10.57 -10.07 1.83
N PRO A 105 11.81 -9.92 2.31
CA PRO A 105 12.27 -10.67 3.45
C PRO A 105 11.58 -10.13 4.72
N LEU A 106 11.07 -11.05 5.56
CA LEU A 106 10.58 -10.78 6.92
C LEU A 106 9.20 -10.09 7.07
N ASP A 107 8.39 -10.01 6.01
CA ASP A 107 7.02 -9.51 6.11
C ASP A 107 6.10 -10.58 6.76
N ARG A 108 5.89 -10.51 8.09
CA ARG A 108 4.97 -11.41 8.81
C ARG A 108 3.53 -11.31 8.29
N ALA A 109 3.12 -10.14 7.78
CA ALA A 109 1.81 -9.99 7.17
C ALA A 109 1.75 -10.75 5.83
N TRP A 110 2.84 -10.79 5.06
CA TRP A 110 2.92 -11.65 3.87
C TRP A 110 2.84 -13.15 4.21
N LEU A 111 3.52 -13.60 5.27
CA LEU A 111 3.43 -15.01 5.72
C LEU A 111 2.02 -15.44 6.13
N THR A 112 1.15 -14.49 6.47
CA THR A 112 -0.22 -14.74 6.96
C THR A 112 -1.31 -14.31 5.98
N GLN A 113 -1.01 -13.40 5.04
CA GLN A 113 -1.97 -12.74 4.15
C GLN A 113 -1.53 -12.74 2.67
N GLY A 114 -0.30 -13.18 2.38
CA GLY A 114 0.32 -13.09 1.04
C GLY A 114 -0.43 -13.87 -0.04
N GLU A 115 -1.04 -15.01 0.32
CA GLU A 115 -1.89 -15.77 -0.60
C GLU A 115 -3.30 -15.18 -0.73
N ALA A 116 -3.83 -14.52 0.32
CA ALA A 116 -5.20 -14.05 0.33
C ALA A 116 -5.45 -12.96 -0.73
N ALA A 117 -4.51 -12.04 -0.93
CA ALA A 117 -4.64 -11.00 -1.94
C ALA A 117 -4.56 -11.57 -3.37
N GLN A 118 -3.71 -12.58 -3.60
CA GLN A 118 -3.65 -13.29 -4.89
C GLN A 118 -4.96 -14.05 -5.15
N ALA A 119 -5.47 -14.78 -4.16
CA ALA A 119 -6.74 -15.51 -4.27
C ALA A 119 -7.95 -14.58 -4.49
N LEU A 120 -7.93 -13.39 -3.88
CA LEU A 120 -8.97 -12.37 -4.08
C LEU A 120 -8.99 -11.80 -5.50
N LEU A 121 -7.83 -11.77 -6.18
CA LEU A 121 -7.67 -11.15 -7.50
C LEU A 121 -7.48 -12.16 -8.64
N ALA A 122 -7.47 -13.46 -8.35
CA ALA A 122 -7.14 -14.53 -9.31
C ALA A 122 -8.05 -14.59 -10.55
N GLU A 123 -9.29 -14.11 -10.45
CA GLU A 123 -10.28 -14.14 -11.54
C GLU A 123 -10.12 -12.99 -12.55
N TRP A 124 -9.21 -12.05 -12.29
CA TRP A 124 -9.00 -10.90 -13.16
C TRP A 124 -7.64 -10.97 -13.86
N PRO A 125 -7.58 -10.58 -15.15
CA PRO A 125 -6.31 -10.41 -15.84
C PRO A 125 -5.52 -9.29 -15.15
N THR A 126 -4.24 -9.54 -14.97
CA THR A 126 -3.33 -8.62 -14.29
C THR A 126 -2.07 -8.41 -15.10
N ALA A 127 -1.61 -7.16 -15.19
CA ALA A 127 -0.41 -6.80 -15.94
C ALA A 127 0.44 -5.82 -15.13
N PRO A 128 1.73 -6.11 -14.89
CA PRO A 128 2.63 -5.14 -14.28
C PRO A 128 2.78 -3.93 -15.21
N VAL A 129 2.57 -2.73 -14.68
CA VAL A 129 2.64 -1.48 -15.45
C VAL A 129 3.75 -0.55 -14.97
N ASP A 130 4.27 -0.79 -13.77
CA ASP A 130 5.34 0.00 -13.18
C ASP A 130 6.07 -0.82 -12.10
N SER A 131 7.25 -0.37 -11.72
CA SER A 131 8.02 -0.94 -10.62
C SER A 131 8.79 0.12 -9.85
N VAL A 132 8.81 -0.01 -8.53
CA VAL A 132 9.60 0.83 -7.64
C VAL A 132 10.74 -0.01 -7.08
N SER A 133 11.98 0.41 -7.31
CA SER A 133 13.15 -0.20 -6.70
C SER A 133 13.12 0.03 -5.19
N THR A 134 13.12 -1.05 -4.42
CA THR A 134 13.24 -1.00 -2.95
C THR A 134 14.54 -1.67 -2.52
N PHE A 135 14.96 -1.43 -1.28
CA PHE A 135 16.10 -2.14 -0.68
C PHE A 135 15.94 -3.67 -0.74
N PHE A 136 14.70 -4.16 -0.75
CA PHE A 136 14.34 -5.56 -0.82
C PHE A 136 13.98 -6.00 -2.24
N GLY A 137 14.43 -5.31 -3.28
CA GLY A 137 14.06 -5.62 -4.67
C GLY A 137 12.79 -4.89 -5.14
N PRO A 138 12.39 -5.09 -6.40
CA PRO A 138 11.33 -4.28 -7.00
C PRO A 138 9.96 -4.58 -6.40
N CYS A 139 9.22 -3.53 -6.03
CA CYS A 139 7.79 -3.60 -5.77
C CYS A 139 7.06 -3.25 -7.07
N TYR A 140 6.13 -4.10 -7.51
CA TYR A 140 5.41 -3.88 -8.77
C TYR A 140 4.06 -3.22 -8.53
N LEU A 141 3.73 -2.26 -9.38
CA LEU A 141 2.36 -1.77 -9.52
C LEU A 141 1.72 -2.50 -10.70
N THR A 142 0.63 -3.19 -10.42
CA THR A 142 -0.06 -4.07 -11.36
C THR A 142 -1.43 -3.49 -11.68
N ARG A 143 -1.78 -3.42 -12.95
CA ARG A 143 -3.14 -3.08 -13.38
C ARG A 143 -4.03 -4.30 -13.26
N VAL A 144 -5.23 -4.12 -12.69
CA VAL A 144 -6.27 -5.13 -12.58
C VAL A 144 -7.35 -4.84 -13.61
N GLY A 145 -7.68 -5.81 -14.45
CA GLY A 145 -8.67 -5.66 -15.52
C GLY A 145 -8.11 -4.94 -16.76
N GLY A 146 -8.03 -5.67 -17.87
CA GLY A 146 -7.52 -5.23 -19.19
C GLY A 146 -5.99 -5.05 -19.25
N LEU A 147 -5.26 -5.53 -20.25
CA LEU A 147 -5.51 -5.55 -21.70
C LEU A 147 -5.50 -6.97 -22.30
N SER A 148 -6.64 -7.45 -22.82
CA SER A 148 -6.60 -8.40 -23.94
C SER A 148 -6.39 -7.55 -25.19
N HIS A 149 -5.22 -7.65 -25.80
CA HIS A 149 -5.02 -7.23 -27.19
C HIS A 149 -5.77 -8.18 -28.13
#